data_AF-A0AAW1U0J9-F1
#
_entry.id   AF-A0AAW1U0J9-F1
#
_cell.length_a   1.000
_cell.length_b   1.000
_cell.length_c   1.000
_cell.angle_alpha   90.00
_cell.angle_beta   90.00
_cell.angle_gamma   90.00
#
_symmetry.space_group_name_H-M   'P 1'
#
loop_
_entity.id
_entity.type
_entity.pdbx_description
1 polymer ?
#
loop_
_entity_poly.entity_id
_entity_poly.type
_entity_poly.pdbx_seq_one_letter_code
_entity_poly.pdbx_strand_id
1 'polypeptide(L)'
;MDLLLSSNLYFLELADKWHPFISRLYFGIIFLLQTVRAQTSINVGSRNNKRFIQELLNEIAPESFPIPGPLVPVFKALSASESSSSRFGPVSPYLPRRIGPNILSQLYINGAAHAYELETPNIPLILYFINSILNADLNDILDYTNTNTFDNTVNHEIYGNEFEAERWTRVQKDYLMNPILLYSPESTPDLDFTFHEFGRDLGLPSFNEDDDVTEIEDFSNLSNSDWLSRLCKVMATYSSFFKHSSTLSECSPRGLQCSLVKSTFSRSSSQHQNENIYHTISHAFPDEHPHSYQAIHSSPENYIVQPYDSMAQYGSLHPTYTIRNFGRWSHTSDPIFTSSSKDHMLNFRFPFPIARLKFCVIF
;
A
#
# COMPACT_ATOMS: atom_id res chain seq x y z
N MET A 1 5.82 -13.85 -9.25
CA MET A 1 4.81 -14.89 -9.60
C MET A 1 4.32 -14.66 -11.01
N ASP A 2 3.98 -13.42 -11.38
CA ASP A 2 3.56 -13.08 -12.74
C ASP A 2 4.58 -13.48 -13.81
N LEU A 3 5.89 -13.27 -13.58
CA LEU A 3 6.96 -13.77 -14.46
C LEU A 3 6.90 -15.29 -14.73
N LEU A 4 6.52 -16.08 -13.72
CA LEU A 4 6.42 -17.53 -13.85
C LEU A 4 5.22 -17.92 -14.72
N LEU A 5 4.14 -17.14 -14.65
CA LEU A 5 2.91 -17.39 -15.37
C LEU A 5 2.94 -16.84 -16.80
N SER A 6 3.56 -15.68 -17.02
CA SER A 6 3.75 -15.13 -18.37
C SER A 6 4.68 -15.98 -19.25
N SER A 7 5.46 -16.88 -18.65
CA SER A 7 6.29 -17.86 -19.36
C SER A 7 5.67 -19.26 -19.44
N ASN A 8 4.48 -19.48 -18.87
CA ASN A 8 3.81 -20.79 -18.83
C ASN A 8 2.72 -20.89 -19.91
N LEU A 9 3.02 -21.59 -21.01
CA LEU A 9 2.09 -21.75 -22.14
C LEU A 9 0.73 -22.34 -21.73
N TYR A 10 0.72 -23.35 -20.86
CA TYR A 10 -0.53 -23.98 -20.42
C TYR A 10 -1.41 -23.02 -19.60
N PHE A 11 -0.79 -22.13 -18.82
CA PHE A 11 -1.53 -21.08 -18.13
C PHE A 11 -2.11 -20.05 -19.11
N LEU A 12 -1.31 -19.59 -20.08
CA LEU A 12 -1.74 -18.60 -21.07
C LEU A 12 -2.90 -19.12 -21.94
N GLU A 13 -2.91 -20.41 -22.29
CA GLU A 13 -4.02 -21.05 -23.00
C GLU A 13 -5.32 -21.11 -22.17
N LEU A 14 -5.23 -21.19 -20.84
CA LEU A 14 -6.37 -21.29 -19.94
C LEU A 14 -6.90 -19.93 -19.44
N ALA A 15 -6.05 -18.91 -19.45
CA ALA A 15 -6.32 -17.60 -18.87
C ALA A 15 -6.11 -16.49 -19.91
N ASP A 16 -6.85 -16.58 -21.02
CA ASP A 16 -6.86 -15.61 -22.14
C ASP A 16 -7.10 -14.15 -21.73
N LYS A 17 -7.81 -13.95 -20.61
CA LYS A 17 -8.13 -12.64 -20.03
C LYS A 17 -7.15 -12.18 -18.95
N TRP A 18 -6.10 -12.95 -18.68
CA TRP A 18 -5.09 -12.56 -17.69
C TRP A 18 -4.01 -11.67 -18.32
N HIS A 19 -3.54 -10.74 -17.51
CA HIS A 19 -2.40 -9.87 -17.80
C HIS A 19 -1.68 -9.54 -16.47
N PRO A 20 -0.37 -9.24 -16.43
CA PRO A 20 0.31 -8.80 -15.22
C PRO A 20 -0.37 -7.59 -14.54
N PHE A 21 -0.94 -6.67 -15.33
CA PHE A 21 -1.72 -5.57 -14.75
C PHE A 21 -3.02 -6.03 -14.09
N ILE A 22 -3.63 -7.13 -14.55
CA ILE A 22 -4.82 -7.73 -13.92
C ILE A 22 -4.48 -8.28 -12.53
N SER A 23 -3.37 -9.02 -12.39
CA SER A 23 -2.91 -9.48 -11.06
C SER A 23 -2.56 -8.30 -10.15
N ARG A 24 -1.84 -7.29 -10.65
CA ARG A 24 -1.51 -6.07 -9.88
C ARG A 24 -2.76 -5.32 -9.41
N LEU A 25 -3.74 -5.11 -10.31
CA LEU A 25 -5.03 -4.49 -10.00
C LEU A 25 -5.75 -5.28 -8.91
N TYR A 26 -5.90 -6.57 -9.11
CA TYR A 26 -6.62 -7.46 -8.20
C TYR A 26 -6.00 -7.51 -6.81
N PHE A 27 -4.67 -7.73 -6.71
CA PHE A 27 -3.99 -7.75 -5.42
C PHE A 27 -4.01 -6.39 -4.74
N GLY A 28 -3.97 -5.30 -5.52
CA GLY A 28 -4.17 -3.95 -5.00
C GLY A 28 -5.53 -3.79 -4.35
N ILE A 29 -6.59 -4.28 -4.98
CA ILE A 29 -7.96 -4.27 -4.43
C ILE A 29 -8.03 -5.11 -3.17
N ILE A 30 -7.57 -6.36 -3.18
CA ILE A 30 -7.59 -7.22 -1.99
C ILE A 30 -6.82 -6.58 -0.83
N PHE A 31 -5.68 -5.94 -1.11
CA PHE A 31 -4.90 -5.23 -0.10
C PHE A 31 -5.74 -4.13 0.58
N LEU A 32 -6.45 -3.32 -0.21
CA LEU A 32 -7.36 -2.30 0.30
C LEU A 32 -8.50 -2.93 1.11
N LEU A 33 -9.19 -3.93 0.55
CA LEU A 33 -10.30 -4.63 1.22
C LEU A 33 -9.85 -5.19 2.57
N GLN A 34 -8.76 -5.94 2.60
CA GLN A 34 -8.27 -6.59 3.81
C GLN A 34 -7.82 -5.57 4.86
N THR A 35 -7.20 -4.46 4.45
CA THR A 35 -6.82 -3.39 5.37
C THR A 35 -8.04 -2.71 5.98
N VAL A 36 -9.07 -2.41 5.18
CA VAL A 36 -10.31 -1.80 5.71
C VAL A 36 -11.07 -2.79 6.59
N ARG A 37 -11.09 -4.09 6.26
CA ARG A 37 -11.64 -5.15 7.14
C ARG A 37 -10.92 -5.17 8.50
N ALA A 38 -9.59 -5.10 8.50
CA ALA A 38 -8.78 -5.04 9.72
C ALA A 38 -9.10 -3.79 10.56
N GLN A 39 -9.10 -2.60 9.95
CA GLN A 39 -9.49 -1.34 10.62
C GLN A 39 -10.90 -1.40 11.21
N THR A 40 -11.85 -1.91 10.42
CA THR A 40 -13.26 -2.04 10.83
C THR A 40 -13.41 -2.95 12.04
N SER A 41 -12.64 -4.04 12.10
CA SER A 41 -12.69 -5.00 13.19
C SER A 41 -12.32 -4.40 14.56
N ILE A 42 -11.58 -3.29 14.59
CA ILE A 42 -11.20 -2.57 15.82
C ILE A 42 -11.87 -1.19 15.90
N ASN A 43 -12.96 -0.99 15.16
CA ASN A 43 -13.73 0.24 15.08
C ASN A 43 -12.97 1.47 14.59
N VAL A 44 -11.84 1.30 13.90
CA VAL A 44 -11.07 2.35 13.23
C VAL A 44 -11.57 2.53 11.78
N GLY A 45 -11.34 3.71 11.18
CA GLY A 45 -11.75 4.02 9.79
C GLY A 45 -12.97 4.94 9.68
N SER A 46 -13.24 5.44 8.47
CA SER A 46 -14.42 6.28 8.19
C SER A 46 -15.71 5.45 8.21
N ARG A 47 -16.85 6.08 8.51
CA ARG A 47 -18.16 5.40 8.48
C ARG A 47 -18.52 4.94 7.06
N ASN A 48 -18.12 5.73 6.05
CA ASN A 48 -18.35 5.41 4.63
C ASN A 48 -17.58 4.15 4.24
N ASN A 49 -16.29 4.07 4.53
CA ASN A 49 -15.47 2.89 4.20
C ASN A 49 -16.00 1.62 4.87
N LYS A 50 -16.47 1.71 6.13
CA LYS A 50 -17.08 0.57 6.83
C LYS A 50 -18.35 0.08 6.15
N ARG A 51 -19.23 1.02 5.76
CA ARG A 51 -20.48 0.71 5.07
C ARG A 51 -20.22 0.10 3.69
N PHE A 52 -19.38 0.75 2.89
CA PHE A 52 -18.98 0.29 1.56
C PHE A 52 -18.45 -1.15 1.60
N ILE A 53 -17.48 -1.46 2.47
CA ILE A 53 -16.94 -2.82 2.57
C ILE A 53 -17.99 -3.83 3.01
N GLN A 54 -18.90 -3.45 3.91
CA GLN A 54 -19.98 -4.34 4.31
C GLN A 54 -20.93 -4.62 3.13
N GLU A 55 -21.29 -3.61 2.35
CA GLU A 55 -22.15 -3.75 1.17
C GLU A 55 -21.47 -4.61 0.09
N LEU A 56 -20.21 -4.30 -0.25
CA LEU A 56 -19.44 -5.05 -1.23
C LEU A 56 -19.26 -6.53 -0.83
N LEU A 57 -18.97 -6.82 0.44
CA LEU A 57 -18.78 -8.21 0.90
C LEU A 57 -20.10 -8.98 1.06
N ASN A 58 -21.24 -8.28 1.11
CA ASN A 58 -22.56 -8.91 1.02
C ASN A 58 -22.90 -9.26 -0.43
N GLU A 59 -22.45 -8.46 -1.39
CA GLU A 59 -22.63 -8.69 -2.83
C GLU A 59 -21.69 -9.77 -3.36
N ILE A 60 -20.40 -9.67 -3.02
CA ILE A 60 -19.35 -10.64 -3.37
C ILE A 60 -18.81 -11.25 -2.08
N ALA A 61 -19.17 -12.52 -1.84
CA ALA A 61 -18.75 -13.22 -0.64
C ALA A 61 -17.20 -13.29 -0.53
N PRO A 62 -16.62 -13.18 0.69
CA PRO A 62 -15.16 -13.29 0.90
C PRO A 62 -14.51 -14.54 0.30
N GLU A 63 -15.24 -15.65 0.20
CA GLU A 63 -14.82 -16.90 -0.41
C GLU A 63 -14.59 -16.77 -1.93
N SER A 64 -15.18 -15.76 -2.57
CA SER A 64 -15.07 -15.51 -4.00
C SER A 64 -13.78 -14.79 -4.39
N PHE A 65 -12.96 -14.35 -3.41
CA PHE A 65 -11.70 -13.68 -3.65
C PHE A 65 -10.53 -14.66 -3.48
N PRO A 66 -10.10 -15.37 -4.53
CA PRO A 66 -8.96 -16.26 -4.48
C PRO A 66 -7.65 -15.51 -4.15
N ILE A 67 -6.78 -16.16 -3.38
CA ILE A 67 -5.43 -15.68 -3.02
C ILE A 67 -4.45 -16.80 -3.34
N PRO A 68 -3.41 -16.54 -4.17
CA PRO A 68 -2.42 -17.55 -4.49
C PRO A 68 -1.62 -17.92 -3.24
N GLY A 69 -1.29 -19.21 -3.08
CA GLY A 69 -0.66 -19.75 -1.88
C GLY A 69 0.52 -18.95 -1.31
N PRO A 70 1.49 -18.52 -2.13
CA PRO A 70 2.62 -17.70 -1.66
C PRO A 70 2.22 -16.38 -0.99
N LEU A 71 1.06 -15.80 -1.33
CA LEU A 71 0.57 -14.55 -0.74
C LEU A 71 -0.35 -14.73 0.46
N VAL A 72 -0.83 -15.95 0.72
CA VAL A 72 -1.73 -16.22 1.86
C VAL A 72 -1.15 -15.76 3.19
N PRO A 73 0.14 -16.01 3.53
CA PRO A 73 0.73 -15.51 4.77
C PRO A 73 0.75 -13.98 4.84
N VAL A 74 0.98 -13.30 3.71
CA VAL A 74 1.02 -11.84 3.64
C VAL A 74 -0.37 -11.26 3.93
N PHE A 75 -1.41 -11.76 3.27
CA PHE A 75 -2.78 -11.30 3.53
C PHE A 75 -3.31 -11.67 4.92
N LYS A 76 -2.85 -12.79 5.51
CA LYS A 76 -3.13 -13.12 6.92
C LYS A 76 -2.43 -12.14 7.89
N ALA A 77 -1.23 -11.67 7.54
CA ALA A 77 -0.50 -10.66 8.30
C ALA A 77 -1.13 -9.26 8.21
N LEU A 78 -1.88 -8.97 7.14
CA LEU A 78 -2.72 -7.77 7.02
C LEU A 78 -3.98 -7.89 7.89
N SER A 79 -3.81 -7.93 9.21
CA SER A 79 -4.89 -8.06 10.16
C SER A 79 -4.68 -7.14 11.36
N ALA A 80 -5.74 -6.85 12.09
CA ALA A 80 -5.62 -6.13 13.34
C ALA A 80 -5.12 -7.07 14.44
N SER A 81 -4.21 -6.61 15.27
CA SER A 81 -3.65 -7.38 16.37
C SER A 81 -3.87 -6.68 17.70
N GLU A 82 -4.20 -7.47 18.71
CA GLU A 82 -4.25 -7.01 20.09
C GLU A 82 -2.90 -7.24 20.77
N SER A 83 -2.51 -6.30 21.64
CA SER A 83 -1.33 -6.49 22.48
C SER A 83 -1.68 -7.38 23.67
N SER A 84 -0.74 -8.22 24.10
CA SER A 84 -0.82 -8.90 25.40
C SER A 84 -0.75 -7.91 26.58
N SER A 85 -0.24 -6.71 26.35
CA SER A 85 -0.14 -5.66 27.36
C SER A 85 -1.37 -4.75 27.32
N SER A 86 -2.04 -4.59 28.47
CA SER A 86 -3.18 -3.67 28.64
C SER A 86 -2.84 -2.19 28.42
N ARG A 87 -1.55 -1.85 28.30
CA ARG A 87 -1.08 -0.49 28.00
C ARG A 87 -1.26 -0.10 26.55
N PHE A 88 -1.36 -1.07 25.64
CA PHE A 88 -1.52 -0.83 24.22
C PHE A 88 -2.90 -1.25 23.77
N GLY A 89 -3.56 -0.37 23.02
CA GLY A 89 -4.78 -0.73 22.30
C GLY A 89 -4.49 -1.66 21.13
N PRO A 90 -5.53 -2.16 20.46
CA PRO A 90 -5.36 -2.89 19.22
C PRO A 90 -4.67 -2.02 18.17
N VAL A 91 -3.83 -2.65 17.35
CA VAL A 91 -3.17 -2.04 16.19
C VAL A 91 -3.74 -2.65 14.92
N SER A 92 -3.79 -1.89 13.83
CA SER A 92 -4.16 -2.38 12.52
C SER A 92 -3.26 -1.76 11.46
N PRO A 93 -3.18 -2.36 10.25
CA PRO A 93 -2.71 -1.63 9.09
C PRO A 93 -3.54 -0.35 8.92
N TYR A 94 -2.91 0.69 8.41
CA TYR A 94 -3.50 2.03 8.32
C TYR A 94 -3.69 2.43 6.87
N LEU A 95 -4.94 2.60 6.46
CA LEU A 95 -5.30 3.42 5.32
C LEU A 95 -5.81 4.78 5.81
N PRO A 96 -5.39 5.88 5.15
CA PRO A 96 -5.93 7.20 5.45
C PRO A 96 -7.43 7.27 5.12
N ARG A 97 -8.13 8.22 5.75
CA ARG A 97 -9.58 8.37 5.58
C ARG A 97 -9.97 8.68 4.15
N ARG A 98 -9.12 9.43 3.47
CA ARG A 98 -9.22 9.74 2.06
C ARG A 98 -7.95 9.24 1.39
N ILE A 99 -8.02 8.86 0.11
CA ILE A 99 -6.88 8.45 -0.72
C ILE A 99 -6.83 9.28 -2.01
N GLY A 100 -5.82 9.04 -2.85
CA GLY A 100 -5.67 9.72 -4.13
C GLY A 100 -4.72 10.94 -4.15
N PRO A 101 -4.52 11.53 -5.34
CA PRO A 101 -3.46 12.51 -5.62
C PRO A 101 -3.62 13.83 -4.84
N ASN A 102 -4.86 14.24 -4.57
CA ASN A 102 -5.16 15.49 -3.85
C ASN A 102 -4.70 15.48 -2.39
N ILE A 103 -4.48 14.30 -1.81
CA ILE A 103 -3.99 14.16 -0.43
C ILE A 103 -2.49 14.07 -0.40
N LEU A 104 -1.90 13.42 -1.40
CA LEU A 104 -0.46 13.41 -1.60
C LEU A 104 0.06 14.84 -1.63
N SER A 105 -0.55 15.72 -2.43
CA SER A 105 -0.15 17.14 -2.47
C SER A 105 -0.20 17.82 -1.10
N GLN A 106 -1.23 17.57 -0.31
CA GLN A 106 -1.38 18.13 1.04
C GLN A 106 -0.35 17.61 2.03
N LEU A 107 0.04 16.33 1.94
CA LEU A 107 1.05 15.74 2.83
C LEU A 107 2.44 16.32 2.55
N TYR A 108 2.75 16.63 1.29
CA TYR A 108 4.01 17.26 0.91
C TYR A 108 4.09 18.74 1.28
N ILE A 109 3.02 19.50 1.07
CA ILE A 109 2.99 20.95 1.35
C ILE A 109 3.25 21.24 2.83
N ASN A 110 2.78 20.36 3.71
CA ASN A 110 2.95 20.52 5.15
C ASN A 110 4.32 20.05 5.69
N GLY A 111 5.25 19.71 4.79
CA GLY A 111 6.61 19.31 5.17
C GLY A 111 6.65 18.10 6.10
N ALA A 112 5.60 17.28 6.10
CA ALA A 112 5.49 16.16 6.99
C ALA A 112 6.06 14.92 6.29
N ALA A 113 7.16 14.37 6.82
CA ALA A 113 7.25 13.04 7.46
C ALA A 113 6.24 11.91 7.09
N HIS A 114 5.45 12.02 6.04
CA HIS A 114 4.34 11.13 5.69
C HIS A 114 4.45 10.62 4.25
N ALA A 115 5.56 10.90 3.55
CA ALA A 115 5.79 10.41 2.19
C ALA A 115 5.77 8.87 2.10
N TYR A 116 6.16 8.17 3.17
CA TYR A 116 6.06 6.70 3.26
C TYR A 116 4.65 6.19 3.61
N GLU A 117 3.67 7.08 3.86
CA GLU A 117 2.30 6.68 4.16
C GLU A 117 1.48 6.36 2.90
N LEU A 118 2.09 6.42 1.71
CA LEU A 118 1.42 6.28 0.42
C LEU A 118 2.09 5.29 -0.54
N GLU A 119 2.54 4.16 -0.02
CA GLU A 119 2.75 2.94 -0.83
C GLU A 119 1.43 2.18 -1.03
N THR A 120 0.32 2.90 -1.23
CA THR A 120 -0.95 2.27 -1.58
C THR A 120 -0.93 1.90 -3.06
N PRO A 121 -1.48 0.74 -3.44
CA PRO A 121 -1.69 0.38 -4.84
C PRO A 121 -2.45 1.50 -5.57
N ASN A 122 -1.85 2.03 -6.64
CA ASN A 122 -2.45 3.11 -7.42
C ASN A 122 -3.48 2.52 -8.40
N ILE A 123 -4.65 2.15 -7.87
CA ILE A 123 -5.72 1.49 -8.63
C ILE A 123 -6.13 2.29 -9.87
N PRO A 124 -6.33 3.62 -9.80
CA PRO A 124 -6.54 4.41 -11.00
C PRO A 124 -5.39 4.21 -11.99
N LEU A 125 -4.14 4.44 -11.63
CA LEU A 125 -3.06 4.34 -12.63
C LEU A 125 -2.92 2.92 -13.25
N ILE A 126 -3.20 1.86 -12.50
CA ILE A 126 -3.20 0.49 -13.07
C ILE A 126 -4.35 0.31 -14.07
N LEU A 127 -5.55 0.80 -13.75
CA LEU A 127 -6.70 0.77 -14.67
C LEU A 127 -6.44 1.61 -15.92
N TYR A 128 -5.66 2.69 -15.82
CA TYR A 128 -5.25 3.48 -16.97
C TYR A 128 -4.46 2.62 -17.96
N PHE A 129 -3.41 1.95 -17.49
CA PHE A 129 -2.55 1.11 -18.33
C PHE A 129 -3.30 -0.07 -18.94
N ILE A 130 -4.25 -0.64 -18.21
CA ILE A 130 -5.12 -1.68 -18.76
C ILE A 130 -5.97 -1.09 -19.90
N ASN A 131 -6.63 0.04 -19.67
CA ASN A 131 -7.49 0.65 -20.67
C ASN A 131 -6.73 1.15 -21.90
N SER A 132 -5.49 1.60 -21.77
CA SER A 132 -4.66 1.95 -22.93
C SER A 132 -4.31 0.74 -23.78
N ILE A 133 -4.11 -0.46 -23.20
CA ILE A 133 -3.97 -1.69 -23.99
C ILE A 133 -5.30 -2.05 -24.66
N LEU A 134 -6.40 -2.07 -23.89
CA LEU A 134 -7.70 -2.53 -24.39
C LEU A 134 -8.29 -1.63 -25.48
N ASN A 135 -7.98 -0.34 -25.47
CA ASN A 135 -8.57 0.65 -26.38
C ASN A 135 -7.61 1.17 -27.46
N ALA A 136 -6.33 0.78 -27.45
CA ALA A 136 -5.38 1.15 -28.50
C ALA A 136 -5.75 0.51 -29.86
N ASP A 137 -5.36 1.16 -30.96
CA ASP A 137 -5.31 0.49 -32.25
C ASP A 137 -4.22 -0.61 -32.21
N LEU A 138 -4.42 -1.71 -32.94
CA LEU A 138 -3.53 -2.88 -32.87
C LEU A 138 -2.04 -2.58 -33.15
N ASN A 139 -1.77 -1.55 -33.97
CA ASN A 139 -0.40 -1.14 -34.29
C ASN A 139 0.18 -0.13 -33.29
N ASP A 140 -0.65 0.39 -32.38
CA ASP A 140 -0.33 1.49 -31.47
C ASP A 140 -0.39 1.04 -29.99
N ILE A 141 -0.44 -0.27 -29.72
CA ILE A 141 -0.31 -0.81 -28.37
C ILE A 141 1.08 -0.44 -27.85
N LEU A 142 1.12 0.28 -26.73
CA LEU A 142 2.35 0.70 -26.07
C LEU A 142 3.16 -0.51 -25.61
N ASP A 143 4.46 -0.50 -25.87
CA ASP A 143 5.37 -1.54 -25.37
C ASP A 143 5.69 -1.29 -23.89
N TYR A 144 5.00 -2.01 -23.01
CA TYR A 144 5.21 -1.93 -21.56
C TYR A 144 6.45 -2.69 -21.07
N THR A 145 7.16 -3.41 -21.94
CA THR A 145 8.47 -3.99 -21.58
C THR A 145 9.55 -2.92 -21.51
N ASN A 146 9.35 -1.80 -22.22
CA ASN A 146 10.25 -0.67 -22.21
C ASN A 146 10.08 0.12 -20.90
N THR A 147 11.14 0.20 -20.10
CA THR A 147 11.17 1.02 -18.87
C THR A 147 10.89 2.49 -19.15
N ASN A 148 11.17 2.97 -20.37
CA ASN A 148 10.93 4.35 -20.78
C ASN A 148 9.44 4.68 -20.90
N THR A 149 8.59 3.66 -21.07
CA THR A 149 7.12 3.80 -20.99
C THR A 149 6.67 4.28 -19.61
N PHE A 150 7.52 4.15 -18.58
CA PHE A 150 7.29 4.63 -17.22
C PHE A 150 8.28 5.74 -16.82
N ASP A 151 9.09 6.25 -17.76
CA ASP A 151 10.11 7.25 -17.41
C ASP A 151 9.52 8.66 -17.28
N ASN A 152 10.27 9.51 -16.57
CA ASN A 152 9.96 10.92 -16.37
C ASN A 152 10.64 11.83 -17.39
N THR A 153 11.10 11.26 -18.51
CA THR A 153 11.88 11.96 -19.54
C THR A 153 11.06 12.26 -20.79
N VAL A 154 9.95 11.55 -20.98
CA VAL A 154 9.00 11.77 -22.07
C VAL A 154 7.70 12.37 -21.52
N ASN A 155 7.00 13.16 -22.35
CA ASN A 155 5.66 13.64 -22.01
C ASN A 155 4.69 12.46 -22.03
N HIS A 156 3.84 12.36 -21.00
CA HIS A 156 2.82 11.32 -20.91
C HIS A 156 1.45 11.95 -20.82
N GLU A 157 0.46 11.38 -21.49
CA GLU A 157 -0.94 11.67 -21.21
C GLU A 157 -1.48 10.56 -20.32
N ILE A 158 -2.08 10.89 -19.18
CA ILE A 158 -2.68 9.92 -18.25
C ILE A 158 -4.03 10.49 -17.83
N TYR A 159 -5.12 9.80 -18.13
CA TYR A 159 -6.49 10.28 -17.87
C TYR A 159 -6.81 11.66 -18.45
N GLY A 160 -6.38 11.92 -19.70
CA GLY A 160 -6.58 13.23 -20.35
C GLY A 160 -5.68 14.34 -19.80
N ASN A 161 -4.88 14.06 -18.76
CA ASN A 161 -3.94 15.03 -18.21
C ASN A 161 -2.59 14.86 -18.88
N GLU A 162 -2.08 15.94 -19.47
CA GLU A 162 -0.71 15.99 -19.98
C GLU A 162 0.31 16.19 -18.85
N PHE A 163 1.27 15.29 -18.78
CA PHE A 163 2.40 15.30 -17.86
C PHE A 163 3.67 15.64 -18.65
N GLU A 164 3.98 16.94 -18.76
CA GLU A 164 5.19 17.43 -19.43
C GLU A 164 6.46 17.07 -18.64
N ALA A 165 7.34 16.20 -19.16
CA ALA A 165 8.51 15.64 -18.48
C ALA A 165 9.36 16.69 -17.73
N GLU A 166 9.60 17.82 -18.38
CA GLU A 166 10.41 18.92 -17.84
C GLU A 166 9.72 19.70 -16.71
N ARG A 167 8.39 19.58 -16.58
CA ARG A 167 7.56 20.38 -15.67
C ARG A 167 6.84 19.57 -14.60
N TRP A 168 7.12 18.27 -14.46
CA TRP A 168 6.47 17.49 -13.41
C TRP A 168 6.74 18.10 -12.03
N THR A 169 5.66 18.47 -11.36
CA THR A 169 5.70 18.79 -9.94
C THR A 169 6.18 17.57 -9.16
N ARG A 170 6.74 17.78 -7.97
CA ARG A 170 7.18 16.68 -7.09
C ARG A 170 6.05 15.69 -6.82
N VAL A 171 4.82 16.18 -6.65
CA VAL A 171 3.64 15.34 -6.39
C VAL A 171 3.33 14.44 -7.58
N GLN A 172 3.42 14.98 -8.80
CA GLN A 172 3.23 14.19 -10.03
C GLN A 172 4.33 13.14 -10.18
N LYS A 173 5.59 13.51 -9.91
CA LYS A 173 6.71 12.55 -9.85
C LYS A 173 6.41 11.43 -8.88
N ASP A 174 6.02 11.73 -7.65
CA ASP A 174 5.79 10.69 -6.63
C ASP A 174 4.55 9.82 -6.92
N TYR A 175 3.54 10.38 -7.60
CA TYR A 175 2.34 9.64 -8.04
C TYR A 175 2.65 8.66 -9.19
N LEU A 176 3.46 9.09 -10.15
CA LEU A 176 3.86 8.31 -11.33
C LEU A 176 5.02 7.35 -11.05
N MET A 177 5.93 7.74 -10.16
CA MET A 177 7.06 6.94 -9.67
C MET A 177 6.67 6.09 -8.46
N ASN A 178 5.38 5.73 -8.33
CA ASN A 178 4.95 4.79 -7.30
C ASN A 178 5.85 3.54 -7.39
N PRO A 179 6.40 3.02 -6.27
CA PRO A 179 7.30 1.86 -6.30
C PRO A 179 6.75 0.66 -7.09
N ILE A 180 5.42 0.50 -7.13
CA ILE A 180 4.74 -0.55 -7.90
C ILE A 180 4.95 -0.40 -9.42
N LEU A 181 5.24 0.82 -9.90
CA LEU A 181 5.51 1.15 -11.31
C LEU A 181 7.00 1.26 -11.63
N LEU A 182 7.88 1.23 -10.61
CA LEU A 182 9.33 1.17 -10.83
C LEU A 182 9.76 -0.16 -11.46
N TYR A 183 8.94 -1.19 -11.29
CA TYR A 183 9.18 -2.49 -11.91
C TYR A 183 8.38 -2.58 -13.21
N SER A 184 9.12 -2.68 -14.33
CA SER A 184 8.52 -3.01 -15.62
C SER A 184 7.56 -4.19 -15.45
N PRO A 185 6.33 -4.09 -15.95
CA PRO A 185 5.42 -5.22 -15.96
C PRO A 185 6.05 -6.40 -16.67
N GLU A 186 5.80 -7.58 -16.15
CA GLU A 186 6.25 -8.86 -16.70
C GLU A 186 5.43 -9.25 -17.94
N SER A 187 5.20 -8.29 -18.84
CA SER A 187 4.45 -8.43 -20.08
C SER A 187 5.35 -8.68 -21.28
N THR A 188 4.75 -9.06 -22.40
CA THR A 188 5.35 -9.19 -23.72
C THR A 188 4.35 -8.69 -24.77
N PRO A 189 4.81 -8.26 -25.96
CA PRO A 189 3.89 -7.80 -27.01
C PRO A 189 2.80 -8.82 -27.39
N ASP A 190 3.13 -10.12 -27.38
CA ASP A 190 2.15 -11.18 -27.65
C ASP A 190 1.07 -11.27 -26.56
N LEU A 191 1.45 -11.03 -25.30
CA LEU A 191 0.54 -11.02 -24.17
C LEU A 191 -0.35 -9.77 -24.21
N ASP A 192 0.23 -8.61 -24.53
CA ASP A 192 -0.50 -7.36 -24.71
C ASP A 192 -1.54 -7.49 -25.84
N PHE A 193 -1.17 -8.12 -26.97
CA PHE A 193 -2.07 -8.40 -28.09
C PHE A 193 -3.21 -9.34 -27.71
N THR A 194 -2.89 -10.46 -27.05
CA THR A 194 -3.91 -11.43 -26.58
C THR A 194 -4.88 -10.75 -25.61
N PHE A 195 -4.34 -9.96 -24.68
CA PHE A 195 -5.15 -9.23 -23.71
C PHE A 195 -6.00 -8.14 -24.34
N HIS A 196 -5.50 -7.46 -25.39
CA HIS A 196 -6.30 -6.54 -26.20
C HIS A 196 -7.52 -7.23 -26.83
N GLU A 197 -7.34 -8.44 -27.36
CA GLU A 197 -8.40 -9.20 -28.03
C GLU A 197 -9.50 -9.66 -27.04
N PHE A 198 -9.11 -10.23 -25.89
CA PHE A 198 -10.05 -10.90 -24.98
C PHE A 198 -10.40 -10.11 -23.71
N GLY A 199 -9.54 -9.17 -23.30
CA GLY A 199 -9.65 -8.48 -22.01
C GLY A 199 -10.84 -7.52 -21.91
N ARG A 200 -11.40 -7.07 -23.04
CA ARG A 200 -12.60 -6.19 -23.06
C ARG A 200 -13.81 -6.84 -22.39
N ASP A 201 -13.93 -8.15 -22.45
CA ASP A 201 -15.00 -8.93 -21.80
C ASP A 201 -15.02 -8.79 -20.28
N LEU A 202 -13.92 -8.33 -19.67
CA LEU A 202 -13.87 -8.06 -18.24
C LEU A 202 -14.72 -6.84 -17.86
N GLY A 203 -15.03 -5.97 -18.83
CA GLY A 203 -15.82 -4.75 -18.63
C GLY A 203 -15.23 -3.89 -17.52
N LEU A 204 -13.92 -3.69 -17.56
CA LEU A 204 -13.20 -2.88 -16.56
C LEU A 204 -13.60 -1.42 -16.70
N PRO A 205 -13.71 -0.68 -15.58
CA PRO A 205 -14.03 0.73 -15.62
C PRO A 205 -12.84 1.56 -16.09
N SER A 206 -13.12 2.78 -16.55
CA SER A 206 -12.15 3.84 -16.77
C SER A 206 -12.41 4.99 -15.81
N PHE A 207 -11.38 5.81 -15.57
CA PHE A 207 -11.55 7.09 -14.88
C PHE A 207 -11.54 8.23 -15.89
N ASN A 208 -12.29 9.28 -15.58
CA ASN A 208 -12.24 10.57 -16.25
C ASN A 208 -11.42 11.57 -15.41
N GLU A 209 -11.02 12.68 -16.04
CA GLU A 209 -10.26 13.76 -15.38
C GLU A 209 -10.97 14.33 -14.15
N ASP A 210 -12.30 14.44 -14.22
CA ASP A 210 -13.14 15.06 -13.19
C ASP A 210 -13.61 14.09 -12.09
N ASP A 211 -13.20 12.81 -12.13
CA ASP A 211 -13.67 11.82 -11.17
C ASP A 211 -13.09 12.08 -9.76
N ASP A 212 -13.96 12.14 -8.75
CA ASP A 212 -13.55 12.30 -7.35
C ASP A 212 -13.03 10.99 -6.77
N VAL A 213 -11.72 10.78 -6.82
CA VAL A 213 -11.06 9.57 -6.28
C VAL A 213 -10.65 9.70 -4.81
N THR A 214 -11.37 10.48 -4.00
CA THR A 214 -10.98 10.73 -2.60
C THR A 214 -11.42 9.65 -1.61
N GLU A 215 -12.55 8.98 -1.82
CA GLU A 215 -13.01 7.88 -0.97
C GLU A 215 -12.55 6.52 -1.54
N ILE A 216 -12.49 5.48 -0.71
CA ILE A 216 -11.96 4.16 -1.12
C ILE A 216 -12.82 3.53 -2.22
N GLU A 217 -14.14 3.68 -2.11
CA GLU A 217 -15.12 3.20 -3.07
C GLU A 217 -14.84 3.77 -4.48
N ASP A 218 -14.73 5.09 -4.58
CA ASP A 218 -14.49 5.78 -5.84
C ASP A 218 -13.08 5.53 -6.38
N PHE A 219 -12.06 5.59 -5.53
CA PHE A 219 -10.67 5.32 -5.92
C PHE A 219 -10.46 3.90 -6.46
N SER A 220 -11.23 2.93 -5.97
CA SER A 220 -11.18 1.55 -6.46
C SER A 220 -12.17 1.26 -7.59
N ASN A 221 -13.04 2.22 -7.93
CA ASN A 221 -14.13 2.09 -8.89
C ASN A 221 -15.01 0.85 -8.63
N LEU A 222 -15.30 0.61 -7.35
CA LEU A 222 -16.05 -0.57 -6.88
C LEU A 222 -17.53 -0.28 -6.62
N SER A 223 -18.01 0.92 -6.95
CA SER A 223 -19.44 1.29 -6.93
C SER A 223 -20.28 0.39 -7.84
N ASN A 224 -19.68 -0.16 -8.90
CA ASN A 224 -20.23 -1.25 -9.70
C ASN A 224 -19.28 -2.45 -9.62
N SER A 225 -19.66 -3.49 -8.88
CA SER A 225 -18.76 -4.60 -8.58
C SER A 225 -18.83 -5.77 -9.59
N ASP A 226 -19.63 -5.66 -10.65
CA ASP A 226 -19.83 -6.73 -11.65
C ASP A 226 -18.52 -7.16 -12.32
N TRP A 227 -17.66 -6.18 -12.64
CA TRP A 227 -16.36 -6.45 -13.25
C TRP A 227 -15.40 -7.15 -12.28
N LEU A 228 -15.50 -6.85 -10.98
CA LEU A 228 -14.70 -7.49 -9.94
C LEU A 228 -15.06 -8.98 -9.84
N SER A 229 -16.34 -9.33 -9.95
CA SER A 229 -16.78 -10.73 -10.03
C SER A 229 -16.19 -11.49 -11.23
N ARG A 230 -16.04 -10.82 -12.38
CA ARG A 230 -15.35 -11.40 -13.56
C ARG A 230 -13.85 -11.53 -13.31
N LEU A 231 -13.24 -10.54 -12.66
CA LEU A 231 -11.83 -10.54 -12.29
C LEU A 231 -11.50 -11.70 -11.32
N CYS A 232 -12.35 -11.95 -10.33
CA CYS A 232 -12.23 -13.07 -9.41
C CYS A 232 -12.17 -14.43 -10.14
N LYS A 233 -12.90 -14.60 -11.26
CA LYS A 233 -12.84 -15.83 -12.06
C LYS A 233 -11.48 -16.01 -12.73
N VAL A 234 -10.93 -14.95 -13.32
CA VAL A 234 -9.57 -14.97 -13.90
C VAL A 234 -8.55 -15.31 -12.81
N MET A 235 -8.68 -14.68 -11.65
CA MET A 235 -7.75 -14.88 -10.53
C MET A 235 -7.93 -16.21 -9.80
N ALA A 236 -9.07 -16.89 -9.98
CA ALA A 236 -9.26 -18.26 -9.51
C ALA A 236 -8.42 -19.23 -10.34
N THR A 237 -8.43 -19.06 -11.67
CA THR A 237 -7.54 -19.80 -12.58
C THR A 237 -6.08 -19.52 -12.22
N TYR A 238 -5.68 -18.25 -12.09
CA TYR A 238 -4.34 -17.85 -11.63
C TYR A 238 -3.93 -18.57 -10.33
N SER A 239 -4.80 -18.54 -9.32
CA SER A 239 -4.48 -19.09 -8.00
C SER A 239 -4.40 -20.62 -8.02
N SER A 240 -5.08 -21.31 -8.94
CA SER A 240 -5.01 -22.78 -9.06
C SER A 240 -3.62 -23.32 -9.43
N PHE A 241 -2.74 -22.48 -9.99
CA PHE A 241 -1.36 -22.84 -10.33
C PHE A 241 -0.43 -22.84 -9.12
N PHE A 242 -0.89 -22.34 -7.96
CA PHE A 242 -0.09 -22.30 -6.74
C PHE A 242 -0.65 -23.27 -5.70
N LYS A 243 0.26 -24.01 -5.05
CA LYS A 243 -0.10 -24.88 -3.94
C LYS A 243 -0.52 -24.05 -2.74
N HIS A 244 -1.46 -24.57 -1.95
CA HIS A 244 -1.97 -23.91 -0.75
C HIS A 244 -2.63 -22.54 -1.01
N SER A 245 -3.12 -22.33 -2.24
CA SER A 245 -4.02 -21.22 -2.52
C SER A 245 -5.29 -21.32 -1.68
N SER A 246 -5.82 -20.16 -1.35
CA SER A 246 -6.90 -19.96 -0.39
C SER A 246 -7.82 -18.86 -0.93
N THR A 247 -8.76 -18.40 -0.11
CA THR A 247 -9.59 -17.25 -0.37
C THR A 247 -9.44 -16.20 0.74
N LEU A 248 -9.98 -15.00 0.53
CA LEU A 248 -9.98 -13.91 1.50
C LEU A 248 -10.75 -14.24 2.79
N SER A 249 -11.66 -15.22 2.77
CA SER A 249 -12.37 -15.68 3.97
C SER A 249 -11.44 -16.32 5.00
N GLU A 250 -10.34 -16.95 4.57
CA GLU A 250 -9.32 -17.50 5.47
C GLU A 250 -8.38 -16.44 6.06
N CYS A 251 -8.38 -15.22 5.50
CA CYS A 251 -7.61 -14.09 6.01
C CYS A 251 -8.45 -13.34 7.04
N SER A 252 -8.34 -13.76 8.31
CA SER A 252 -9.06 -13.13 9.42
C SER A 252 -8.71 -11.63 9.52
N PRO A 253 -9.69 -10.72 9.67
CA PRO A 253 -9.42 -9.31 9.92
C PRO A 253 -8.84 -9.05 11.32
N ARG A 254 -8.95 -10.01 12.23
CA ARG A 254 -8.28 -10.01 13.54
C ARG A 254 -7.26 -11.13 13.60
N GLY A 255 -6.00 -10.77 13.67
CA GLY A 255 -4.89 -11.68 13.82
C GLY A 255 -4.70 -12.15 15.25
N LEU A 256 -3.63 -12.90 15.46
CA LEU A 256 -3.20 -13.34 16.78
C LEU A 256 -2.72 -12.15 17.62
N GLN A 257 -2.70 -12.36 18.94
CA GLN A 257 -2.03 -11.42 19.84
C GLN A 257 -0.54 -11.36 19.52
N CYS A 258 0.02 -10.16 19.47
CA CYS A 258 1.43 -9.96 19.16
C CYS A 258 2.11 -9.03 20.17
N SER A 259 3.40 -9.28 20.39
CA SER A 259 4.25 -8.34 21.12
C SER A 259 4.47 -7.10 20.27
N LEU A 260 4.18 -5.93 20.82
CA LEU A 260 4.33 -4.66 20.11
C LEU A 260 5.70 -4.04 20.40
N VAL A 261 6.45 -3.74 19.35
CA VAL A 261 7.70 -2.98 19.44
C VAL A 261 7.41 -1.55 19.05
N LYS A 262 7.53 -0.62 20.01
CA LYS A 262 7.44 0.82 19.72
C LYS A 262 8.84 1.35 19.43
N SER A 263 9.05 1.73 18.18
CA SER A 263 10.25 2.46 17.78
C SER A 263 9.95 3.95 17.70
N THR A 264 10.84 4.77 18.24
CA THR A 264 10.75 6.23 18.15
C THR A 264 12.04 6.75 17.52
N PHE A 265 11.89 7.41 16.38
CA PHE A 265 12.97 8.17 15.77
C PHE A 265 13.01 9.55 16.42
N SER A 266 14.01 9.80 17.26
CA SER A 266 14.29 11.14 17.75
C SER A 266 15.28 11.81 16.80
N ARG A 267 15.04 13.09 16.49
CA ARG A 267 16.04 13.90 15.80
C ARG A 267 17.17 14.14 16.81
N SER A 268 18.38 13.70 16.47
CA SER A 268 19.56 13.98 17.30
C SER A 268 19.67 15.49 17.48
N SER A 269 19.71 15.96 18.73
CA SER A 269 20.01 17.36 19.00
C SER A 269 21.40 17.67 18.46
N SER A 270 21.60 18.87 17.91
CA SER A 270 22.89 19.28 17.32
C SER A 270 24.07 19.18 18.29
N GLN A 271 23.83 19.10 19.60
CA GLN A 271 24.86 18.85 20.62
C GLN A 271 25.33 17.39 20.71
N HIS A 272 24.50 16.40 20.34
CA HIS A 272 24.85 14.96 20.44
C HIS A 272 25.31 14.33 19.13
N GLN A 273 25.37 15.10 18.04
CA GLN A 273 25.93 14.64 16.76
C GLN A 273 27.45 14.38 16.84
N ASN A 274 28.16 15.02 17.78
CA ASN A 274 29.61 14.86 17.91
C ASN A 274 30.05 13.84 18.98
N GLU A 275 29.16 13.38 19.86
CA GLU A 275 29.52 12.53 21.03
C GLU A 275 29.08 11.07 20.91
N ASN A 276 28.16 10.73 19.99
CA ASN A 276 27.73 9.35 19.79
C ASN A 276 28.65 8.62 18.80
N ILE A 277 29.78 8.12 19.30
CA ILE A 277 30.77 7.30 18.58
C ILE A 277 30.48 5.78 18.71
N TYR A 278 29.37 5.36 19.31
CA TYR A 278 29.08 3.94 19.48
C TYR A 278 28.24 3.35 18.34
N HIS A 279 28.96 2.63 17.46
CA HIS A 279 28.52 1.52 16.59
C HIS A 279 27.42 1.82 15.57
N THR A 280 27.78 2.62 14.59
CA THR A 280 26.95 2.90 13.41
C THR A 280 27.02 1.75 12.41
N ILE A 281 25.86 1.37 11.88
CA ILE A 281 25.68 0.57 10.66
C ILE A 281 26.10 1.43 9.45
N SER A 282 27.34 1.94 9.47
CA SER A 282 27.87 3.00 8.60
C SER A 282 28.18 2.54 7.16
N HIS A 283 27.66 1.40 6.75
CA HIS A 283 27.76 0.94 5.36
C HIS A 283 26.41 0.69 4.68
N ALA A 284 25.27 0.98 5.32
CA ALA A 284 23.95 0.79 4.69
C ALA A 284 23.36 2.08 4.09
N PHE A 285 23.74 3.28 4.55
CA PHE A 285 23.18 4.55 4.06
C PHE A 285 24.21 5.69 4.07
N PRO A 286 24.59 6.27 2.92
CA PRO A 286 25.57 7.36 2.88
C PRO A 286 25.00 8.72 3.35
N ASP A 287 25.70 9.31 4.33
CA ASP A 287 26.08 10.71 4.57
C ASP A 287 25.13 11.92 4.46
N GLU A 288 23.81 11.80 4.33
CA GLU A 288 22.97 13.02 4.32
C GLU A 288 22.22 13.36 5.63
N HIS A 289 21.88 12.40 6.51
CA HIS A 289 21.21 12.73 7.79
C HIS A 289 21.54 11.77 8.96
N PRO A 290 22.14 12.23 10.08
CA PRO A 290 22.41 11.39 11.24
C PRO A 290 21.14 11.21 12.09
N HIS A 291 20.49 10.07 11.95
CA HIS A 291 19.39 9.62 12.82
C HIS A 291 19.92 8.60 13.82
N SER A 292 19.53 8.70 15.10
CA SER A 292 19.76 7.65 16.11
C SER A 292 18.50 6.79 16.25
N TYR A 293 18.63 5.48 16.04
CA TYR A 293 17.54 4.54 16.30
C TYR A 293 17.55 4.11 17.76
N GLN A 294 16.49 4.40 18.51
CA GLN A 294 16.29 3.86 19.85
C GLN A 294 15.11 2.88 19.82
N ALA A 295 15.42 1.58 19.90
CA ALA A 295 14.41 0.55 20.14
C ALA A 295 14.14 0.46 21.65
N ILE A 296 12.91 0.72 22.07
CA ILE A 296 12.48 0.47 23.44
C ILE A 296 11.61 -0.78 23.42
N HIS A 297 12.23 -1.94 23.73
CA HIS A 297 11.51 -3.19 23.88
C HIS A 297 10.90 -3.25 25.29
N SER A 298 9.58 -3.43 25.36
CA SER A 298 8.85 -3.60 26.61
C SER A 298 8.17 -4.97 26.58
N SER A 299 8.88 -6.03 26.97
CA SER A 299 8.26 -7.35 27.20
C SER A 299 8.13 -7.61 28.71
N PRO A 300 7.01 -8.17 29.17
CA PRO A 300 6.89 -8.67 30.55
C PRO A 300 7.71 -9.96 30.79
N GLU A 301 8.23 -10.60 29.74
CA GLU A 301 8.95 -11.88 29.83
C GLU A 301 10.46 -11.66 29.65
N ASN A 302 11.22 -11.93 30.72
CA ASN A 302 12.69 -11.87 30.77
C ASN A 302 13.40 -13.02 30.01
N TYR A 303 12.68 -13.82 29.22
CA TYR A 303 13.20 -15.08 28.67
C TYR A 303 12.80 -15.32 27.20
N ILE A 304 13.19 -14.41 26.30
CA ILE A 304 13.29 -14.74 24.89
C ILE A 304 14.69 -14.39 24.42
N VAL A 305 15.45 -15.41 24.03
CA VAL A 305 16.76 -15.29 23.37
C VAL A 305 16.58 -14.45 22.12
N GLN A 306 17.36 -13.39 22.02
CA GLN A 306 17.26 -12.35 20.99
C GLN A 306 17.57 -12.89 19.58
N PRO A 307 16.61 -12.87 18.63
CA PRO A 307 16.90 -13.10 17.21
C PRO A 307 17.23 -11.78 16.48
N TYR A 308 17.67 -10.74 17.19
CA TYR A 308 17.92 -9.42 16.60
C TYR A 308 19.14 -9.39 15.68
N ASP A 309 20.11 -10.29 15.88
CA ASP A 309 21.20 -10.50 14.92
C ASP A 309 20.67 -10.94 13.54
N SER A 310 19.55 -11.67 13.50
CA SER A 310 18.92 -12.14 12.27
C SER A 310 18.19 -11.02 11.52
N MET A 311 17.53 -10.09 12.23
CA MET A 311 16.91 -8.90 11.62
C MET A 311 17.96 -7.88 11.16
N ALA A 312 19.04 -7.71 11.93
CA ALA A 312 20.19 -6.90 11.52
C ALA A 312 20.89 -7.52 10.30
N GLN A 313 21.03 -8.85 10.24
CA GLN A 313 21.51 -9.57 9.05
C GLN A 313 20.57 -9.41 7.86
N TYR A 314 19.25 -9.51 8.05
CA TYR A 314 18.27 -9.33 6.96
C TYR A 314 18.34 -7.92 6.36
N GLY A 315 18.51 -6.88 7.20
CA GLY A 315 18.76 -5.51 6.76
C GLY A 315 20.11 -5.33 6.04
N SER A 316 21.12 -6.15 6.35
CA SER A 316 22.43 -6.11 5.68
C SER A 316 22.48 -6.85 4.33
N LEU A 317 21.55 -7.79 4.10
CA LEU A 317 21.53 -8.64 2.88
C LEU A 317 20.78 -8.01 1.70
N HIS A 318 20.08 -6.88 1.91
CA HIS A 318 19.38 -6.13 0.86
C HIS A 318 19.92 -4.69 0.73
N PRO A 319 21.17 -4.48 0.29
CA PRO A 319 21.86 -3.19 0.36
C PRO A 319 21.55 -2.19 -0.78
N THR A 320 20.50 -2.36 -1.56
CA THR A 320 20.26 -1.46 -2.71
C THR A 320 18.82 -0.98 -2.80
N TYR A 321 18.54 0.14 -2.14
CA TYR A 321 17.78 1.26 -2.70
C TYR A 321 18.22 2.56 -2.03
N THR A 322 18.88 3.44 -2.79
CA THR A 322 19.15 4.81 -2.36
C THR A 322 17.89 5.64 -2.62
N ILE A 323 16.98 5.71 -1.65
CA ILE A 323 15.89 6.68 -1.68
C ILE A 323 16.48 8.05 -1.31
N ARG A 324 16.76 8.88 -2.31
CA ARG A 324 17.11 10.30 -2.10
C ARG A 324 15.86 11.06 -1.68
N ASN A 325 16.02 11.99 -0.72
CA ASN A 325 15.02 12.93 -0.17
C ASN A 325 14.29 12.50 1.12
N PHE A 326 14.98 12.54 2.27
CA PHE A 326 14.28 12.68 3.56
C PHE A 326 13.83 14.13 3.76
N GLY A 327 12.51 14.36 3.74
CA GLY A 327 11.90 15.61 4.18
C GLY A 327 12.04 15.83 5.70
N ARG A 328 12.01 17.10 6.12
CA ARG A 328 12.01 17.51 7.54
C ARG A 328 10.86 16.84 8.31
N TRP A 329 11.05 16.69 9.63
CA TRP A 329 10.04 16.19 10.56
C TRP A 329 9.65 17.33 11.52
N SER A 330 8.37 17.67 11.62
CA SER A 330 7.85 18.58 12.65
C SER A 330 6.74 17.91 13.46
N HIS A 331 6.79 18.11 14.78
CA HIS A 331 5.69 17.79 15.69
C HIS A 331 4.50 18.73 15.41
N THR A 332 3.34 18.18 15.02
CA THR A 332 2.07 18.89 15.13
C THR A 332 1.34 18.44 16.40
N SER A 333 1.00 19.40 17.25
CA SER A 333 0.03 19.24 18.33
C SER A 333 -1.15 20.14 17.98
N ASP A 334 -2.26 19.57 17.55
CA ASP A 334 -3.47 20.35 17.27
C ASP A 334 -4.26 20.60 18.57
N PRO A 335 -4.64 21.86 18.89
CA PRO A 335 -5.61 22.14 19.92
C PRO A 335 -7.02 22.22 19.30
N ILE A 336 -7.94 21.39 19.79
CA ILE A 336 -9.38 21.57 19.55
C ILE A 336 -9.91 22.50 20.64
N PHE A 337 -10.32 23.72 20.26
CA PHE A 337 -11.11 24.62 21.11
C PHE A 337 -12.59 24.50 20.75
N THR A 338 -13.44 24.26 21.76
CA THR A 338 -14.78 24.85 21.83
C THR A 338 -15.06 25.27 23.27
N SER A 339 -15.39 26.54 23.45
CA SER A 339 -15.76 27.16 24.72
C SER A 339 -17.25 26.95 25.04
N SER A 340 -17.60 26.71 26.30
CA SER A 340 -18.42 27.63 27.10
C SER A 340 -18.89 27.04 28.44
N SER A 341 -19.01 27.97 29.40
CA SER A 341 -19.68 27.93 30.70
C SER A 341 -18.97 27.30 31.91
N LYS A 342 -19.06 28.07 33.00
CA LYS A 342 -18.39 27.96 34.29
C LYS A 342 -19.20 27.06 35.22
N ASP A 343 -18.54 26.20 36.00
CA ASP A 343 -18.49 26.27 37.47
C ASP A 343 -17.89 24.98 38.06
N HIS A 344 -17.38 25.11 39.27
CA HIS A 344 -16.44 24.22 39.97
C HIS A 344 -16.73 22.71 39.93
N MET A 345 -15.72 21.92 39.52
CA MET A 345 -15.44 20.60 40.14
C MET A 345 -13.97 20.19 39.92
N LEU A 346 -13.30 19.83 41.02
CA LEU A 346 -12.00 19.16 41.04
C LEU A 346 -12.03 17.90 40.17
N ASN A 347 -11.11 17.76 39.21
CA ASN A 347 -10.87 16.50 38.52
C ASN A 347 -9.38 16.31 38.21
N PHE A 348 -8.89 15.13 38.58
CA PHE A 348 -7.52 14.67 38.42
C PHE A 348 -7.08 14.68 36.95
N ARG A 349 -5.93 15.30 36.66
CA ARG A 349 -5.24 15.19 35.38
C ARG A 349 -4.35 13.95 35.37
N PHE A 350 -4.63 13.01 34.49
CA PHE A 350 -3.64 12.03 34.02
C PHE A 350 -3.14 12.46 32.64
N PRO A 351 -1.83 12.58 32.40
CA PRO A 351 -1.28 12.84 31.08
C PRO A 351 -0.83 11.52 30.45
N PHE A 352 -1.54 11.01 29.45
CA PHE A 352 -0.95 10.03 28.52
C PHE A 352 -1.37 10.33 27.07
N PRO A 353 -0.41 10.47 26.14
CA PRO A 353 -0.71 10.58 24.72
C PRO A 353 -0.98 9.20 24.10
N ILE A 354 -1.97 9.15 23.19
CA ILE A 354 -2.27 8.00 22.34
C ILE A 354 -1.11 7.82 21.34
N ALA A 355 -0.38 6.71 21.44
CA ALA A 355 0.69 6.36 20.49
C ALA A 355 0.10 5.54 19.33
N ARG A 356 0.31 5.99 18.09
CA ARG A 356 0.04 5.20 16.88
C ARG A 356 1.30 4.43 16.50
N LEU A 357 1.24 3.10 16.49
CA LEU A 357 2.24 2.25 15.84
C LEU A 357 1.99 2.22 14.32
N LYS A 358 3.06 2.24 13.53
CA LYS A 358 3.02 2.20 12.06
C LYS A 358 3.86 1.02 11.57
N PHE A 359 3.31 0.24 10.67
CA PHE A 359 4.02 -0.81 9.92
C PHE A 359 4.09 -0.38 8.45
N CYS A 360 5.27 -0.49 7.85
CA CYS A 360 5.45 -0.43 6.41
C CYS A 360 5.67 -1.88 5.94
N VAL A 361 4.82 -2.37 5.03
CA VAL A 361 5.04 -3.64 4.34
C VAL A 361 5.44 -3.26 2.92
N ILE A 362 6.73 -3.34 2.65
CA ILE A 362 7.28 -3.12 1.30
C ILE A 362 7.07 -4.42 0.52
N PHE A 363 6.38 -4.33 -0.62
CA PHE A 363 6.12 -5.46 -1.52
C PHE A 363 7.22 -5.61 -2.57
#